data_AF-A0A966YMY9-F1
#
_entry.id   AF-A0A966YMY9-F1
#
_cell.length_a   1.000
_cell.length_b   1.000
_cell.length_c   1.000
_cell.angle_alpha   90.00
_cell.angle_beta   90.00
_cell.angle_gamma   90.00
#
_symmetry.space_group_name_H-M   'P 1'
#
loop_
_entity.id
_entity.type
_entity.pdbx_description
1 polymer ?
#
loop_
_entity_poly.entity_id
_entity_poly.type
_entity_poly.pdbx_seq_one_letter_code
_entity_poly.pdbx_strand_id
1 'polypeptide(L)' 'DSLDVVDTLNAEGVRTHARKQDYYSASVLEPLGIENCIRASASHYNTRAEVEQLLATVNRLAGS' A
#
# COMPACT_ATOMS: atom_id res chain seq x y z
N ASP A 1 4.64 0.60 -10.93
CA ASP A 1 4.27 -0.72 -10.37
C ASP A 1 3.99 -0.56 -8.87
N SER A 2 3.24 -1.46 -8.22
CA SER A 2 3.01 -1.42 -6.76
C SER A 2 4.30 -1.46 -5.94
N LEU A 3 5.35 -2.12 -6.44
CA LEU A 3 6.67 -2.14 -5.79
C LEU A 3 7.31 -0.74 -5.74
N ASP A 4 7.33 -0.01 -6.85
CA ASP A 4 7.92 1.34 -6.91
C ASP A 4 7.23 2.30 -5.93
N VAL A 5 5.90 2.19 -5.82
CA VAL A 5 5.12 3.02 -4.90
C VAL A 5 5.38 2.62 -3.45
N VAL A 6 5.54 1.32 -3.15
CA VAL A 6 5.93 0.86 -1.80
C VAL A 6 7.31 1.39 -1.41
N ASP A 7 8.29 1.38 -2.33
CA ASP A 7 9.62 1.93 -2.08
C ASP A 7 9.55 3.44 -1.79
N THR A 8 8.72 4.16 -2.55
CA THR A 8 8.48 5.59 -2.35
C THR A 8 7.81 5.87 -0.99
N LEU A 9 6.76 5.12 -0.64
CA LEU A 9 6.09 5.22 0.66
C LEU A 9 7.06 4.92 1.81
N ASN A 10 7.92 3.92 1.64
CA ASN A 10 8.92 3.54 2.65
C ASN A 10 9.96 4.64 2.89
N ALA A 11 10.40 5.33 1.82
CA ALA A 11 11.30 6.49 1.95
C ALA A 11 10.66 7.66 2.73
N GLU A 12 9.33 7.76 2.71
CA GLU A 12 8.52 8.76 3.42
C GLU A 12 8.10 8.30 4.82
N GLY A 13 8.66 7.18 5.30
CA GLY A 13 8.37 6.61 6.63
C GLY A 13 7.05 5.85 6.71
N VAL A 14 6.36 5.62 5.59
CA VAL A 14 5.07 4.93 5.52
C VAL A 14 5.28 3.46 5.13
N ARG A 15 5.12 2.54 6.09
CA ARG A 15 5.32 1.10 5.86
C ARG A 15 4.08 0.44 5.25
N THR A 16 4.25 -0.13 4.06
CA THR A 16 3.20 -0.87 3.33
C THR A 16 3.77 -2.16 2.71
N HIS A 17 2.92 -2.98 2.11
CA HIS A 17 3.32 -4.18 1.38
C HIS A 17 2.71 -4.21 -0.01
N ALA A 18 3.50 -4.60 -1.02
CA ALA A 18 2.95 -4.99 -2.30
C ALA A 18 2.29 -6.38 -2.19
N ARG A 19 1.20 -6.56 -2.93
CA ARG A 19 0.54 -7.84 -3.18
C ARG A 19 0.42 -8.00 -4.68
N LYS A 20 0.83 -9.15 -5.18
CA LYS A 20 0.76 -9.49 -6.59
C LYS A 20 -0.26 -10.61 -6.76
N GLN A 21 -0.84 -10.72 -7.95
CA GLN A 21 -1.64 -11.86 -8.36
C GLN A 21 -0.73 -13.09 -8.51
N ASP A 22 -0.27 -13.59 -7.36
CA ASP A 22 0.68 -14.69 -7.21
C ASP A 22 0.04 -15.82 -6.39
N TYR A 23 0.79 -16.89 -6.13
CA TYR A 23 0.31 -18.03 -5.36
C TYR A 23 -0.33 -17.65 -3.99
N TYR A 24 0.10 -16.54 -3.38
CA TYR A 24 -0.40 -16.11 -2.07
C TYR A 24 -1.68 -15.28 -2.14
N SER A 25 -1.94 -14.61 -3.27
CA SER A 25 -2.97 -13.57 -3.36
C SER A 25 -3.90 -13.72 -4.57
N ALA A 26 -3.58 -14.61 -5.52
CA ALA A 26 -4.31 -14.78 -6.78
C ALA A 26 -5.79 -15.08 -6.53
N SER A 27 -6.14 -15.99 -5.63
CA SER A 27 -7.54 -16.34 -5.34
C SER A 27 -8.46 -15.16 -4.98
N VAL A 28 -7.88 -14.04 -4.53
CA VAL A 28 -8.58 -12.78 -4.28
C VAL A 28 -8.43 -11.81 -5.45
N LEU A 29 -7.22 -11.70 -6.02
CA LEU A 29 -6.88 -10.66 -7.00
C LEU A 29 -7.33 -10.99 -8.44
N GLU A 30 -7.27 -12.25 -8.89
CA GLU A 30 -7.71 -12.59 -10.27
C GLU A 30 -9.20 -12.30 -10.50
N PRO A 31 -10.12 -12.68 -9.59
CA PRO A 31 -11.55 -12.38 -9.77
C PRO A 31 -11.87 -10.89 -9.80
N LEU A 32 -10.98 -10.04 -9.28
CA LEU A 32 -11.10 -8.57 -9.30
C LEU A 32 -10.42 -7.94 -10.53
N GLY A 33 -9.68 -8.71 -11.33
CA GLY A 33 -8.90 -8.19 -12.45
C GLY A 33 -7.75 -7.26 -12.01
N ILE A 34 -7.20 -7.47 -10.82
CA ILE A 34 -6.13 -6.63 -10.24
C ILE A 34 -4.81 -7.39 -10.29
N GLU A 35 -3.86 -6.95 -11.12
CA GLU A 35 -2.56 -7.63 -11.24
C GLU A 35 -1.69 -7.47 -9.98
N ASN A 36 -1.74 -6.30 -9.35
CA ASN A 36 -1.05 -6.01 -8.11
C ASN A 36 -1.70 -4.84 -7.36
N CYS A 37 -1.49 -4.77 -6.05
CA CYS A 37 -1.99 -3.71 -5.21
C CYS A 37 -1.05 -3.43 -4.03
N ILE A 38 -1.27 -2.28 -3.39
CA ILE A 38 -0.55 -1.87 -2.18
C ILE A 38 -1.49 -2.08 -1.00
N ARG A 39 -0.99 -2.69 0.06
CA ARG A 39 -1.73 -2.94 1.29
C ARG A 39 -1.08 -2.23 2.47
N ALA A 40 -1.80 -1.27 3.03
CA ALA A 40 -1.56 -0.78 4.39
C ALA A 40 -2.26 -1.72 5.39
N SER A 41 -1.61 -2.01 6.51
CA SER A 41 -2.21 -2.81 7.59
C SER A 41 -1.91 -2.13 8.91
N ALA A 42 -2.93 -1.97 9.74
CA ALA A 42 -2.83 -1.31 11.03
C ALA A 42 -3.08 -2.30 12.17
N SER A 43 -2.63 -1.93 13.37
CA SER A 43 -2.84 -2.63 14.63
C SER A 43 -3.14 -1.62 15.75
N HIS A 44 -3.43 -2.14 16.95
CA HIS A 44 -3.72 -1.35 18.15
C HIS A 44 -2.61 -0.39 18.62
N TYR A 45 -1.37 -0.57 18.15
CA TYR A 45 -0.25 0.32 18.45
C TYR A 45 -0.09 1.46 17.43
N ASN A 46 -0.88 1.47 16.35
CA ASN A 46 -0.84 2.57 15.41
C ASN A 46 -1.59 3.80 15.92
N THR A 47 -1.18 4.97 15.46
CA THR A 47 -1.74 6.26 15.89
C THR A 47 -2.51 6.96 14.77
N ARG A 48 -3.37 7.93 15.14
CA ARG A 48 -4.05 8.78 14.17
C ARG A 48 -3.06 9.59 13.32
N ALA A 49 -1.96 10.06 13.93
CA ALA A 49 -0.92 10.80 13.23
C ALA A 49 -0.26 9.96 12.12
N GLU A 50 -0.04 8.66 12.34
CA GLU A 50 0.48 7.77 11.30
C GLU A 50 -0.52 7.60 10.14
N VAL A 51 -1.83 7.55 10.44
CA VAL A 51 -2.87 7.50 9.39
C VAL A 51 -2.93 8.80 8.61
N GLU A 52 -2.81 9.96 9.28
CA GLU A 52 -2.73 11.27 8.64
C GLU A 52 -1.52 11.37 7.70
N GLN A 53 -0.34 10.91 8.16
CA GLN A 53 0.87 10.85 7.34
C GLN A 53 0.71 9.93 6.11
N LEU A 54 0.11 8.74 6.29
CA LEU A 54 -0.20 7.83 5.18
C LEU A 54 -1.09 8.53 4.14
N LEU A 55 -2.21 9.14 4.57
CA LEU A 55 -3.15 9.80 3.67
C LEU A 55 -2.52 10.99 2.95
N ALA A 56 -1.75 11.82 3.65
CA ALA A 56 -1.04 12.95 3.05
C ALA A 56 -0.04 12.48 1.99
N THR A 57 0.71 11.41 2.27
CA THR A 57 1.70 10.86 1.34
C THR A 57 1.01 10.26 0.11
N VAL A 58 -0.05 9.47 0.30
CA VAL A 58 -0.82 8.88 -0.82
C VAL A 58 -1.44 9.96 -1.69
N ASN A 59 -2.04 11.01 -1.11
CA ASN A 59 -2.62 12.11 -1.87
C ASN A 59 -1.56 12.83 -2.73
N ARG A 60 -0.35 13.00 -2.18
CA ARG A 60 0.77 13.60 -2.93
C ARG A 60 1.22 12.72 -4.10
N LEU A 61 1.29 11.40 -3.91
CA LEU A 61 1.66 10.44 -4.97
C LEU A 61 0.56 10.23 -6.02
N ALA A 62 -0.71 10.40 -5.65
CA ALA A 62 -1.83 10.28 -6.58
C ALA A 62 -2.07 11.56 -7.41
N GLY A 63 -1.68 12.72 -6.88
CA GLY A 63 -1.76 14.00 -7.57
C GLY A 63 -0.54 14.35 -8.43
N SER A 64 0.49 13.49 -8.45
CA SER A 64 1.72 13.63 -9.24
C SER A 64 1.68 12.88 -10.56
#